data_AF-A0A2E5TXX1-F1
#
_entry.id   AF-A0A2E5TXX1-F1
#
_cell.length_a   1.000
_cell.length_b   1.000
_cell.length_c   1.000
_cell.angle_alpha   90.00
_cell.angle_beta   90.00
_cell.angle_gamma   90.00
#
_symmetry.space_group_name_H-M   'P 1'
#
loop_
_entity.id
_entity.type
_entity.pdbx_description
1 polymer ?
#
loop_
_entity_poly.entity_id
_entity_poly.type
_entity_poly.pdbx_seq_one_letter_code
_entity_poly.pdbx_strand_id
1 'polypeptide(L)'
;MDRKVGNLITRIHASENFKGSLVVTGCGSMSIAWLFSIPGSSNTLLSAYVPYSKKSLELYLDKDLTNHVSEKEALSIANAAYKNTLKFINTSEKDIKVFGIGCTGAIATNRNRKGEDRAHIAIKSKNKECIYSVYFNKLKRDRTSEEIIVSKQIINAIAYISEIPDSIPLDLLEDEKFFETN
;
A
#
# COMPACT_ATOMS: atom_id res chain seq x y z
N MET A 1 3.52 10.86 -14.56
CA MET A 1 4.02 10.33 -13.27
C MET A 1 5.20 11.17 -12.84
N ASP A 2 5.34 11.48 -11.55
CA ASP A 2 6.49 12.21 -11.00
C ASP A 2 7.81 11.45 -11.24
N ARG A 3 8.91 12.17 -11.55
CA ARG A 3 10.20 11.55 -11.88
C ARG A 3 10.83 10.80 -10.71
N LYS A 4 10.68 11.28 -9.47
CA LYS A 4 11.17 10.59 -8.27
C LYS A 4 10.41 9.29 -8.05
N VAL A 5 9.09 9.29 -8.28
CA VAL A 5 8.26 8.07 -8.21
C VAL A 5 8.76 7.02 -9.20
N GLY A 6 8.95 7.40 -10.47
CA GLY A 6 9.45 6.49 -11.49
C GLY A 6 10.84 5.92 -11.15
N ASN A 7 11.77 6.77 -10.73
CA ASN A 7 13.13 6.35 -10.35
C ASN A 7 13.14 5.37 -9.17
N LEU A 8 12.30 5.60 -8.15
CA LEU A 8 12.22 4.72 -6.99
C LEU A 8 11.64 3.36 -7.37
N ILE A 9 10.59 3.34 -8.19
CA ILE A 9 9.99 2.10 -8.71
C ILE A 9 11.01 1.30 -9.54
N THR A 10 11.79 1.96 -10.41
CA THR A 10 12.86 1.28 -11.16
C THR A 10 13.84 0.56 -10.23
N ARG A 11 14.20 1.16 -9.10
CA ARG A 11 15.11 0.53 -8.12
C ARG A 11 14.46 -0.61 -7.34
N ILE A 12 13.18 -0.46 -7.00
CA ILE A 12 12.39 -1.56 -6.42
C ILE A 12 12.40 -2.76 -7.38
N HIS A 13 12.16 -2.54 -8.68
CA HIS A 13 12.18 -3.61 -9.70
C HIS A 13 13.55 -4.22 -9.98
N ALA A 14 14.63 -3.48 -9.68
CA ALA A 14 15.99 -3.96 -9.76
C ALA A 14 16.44 -4.74 -8.50
N SER A 15 15.63 -4.77 -7.44
CA SER A 15 15.97 -5.51 -6.21
C SER A 15 15.91 -7.01 -6.44
N GLU A 16 17.00 -7.71 -6.12
CA GLU A 16 17.12 -9.15 -6.34
C GLU A 16 16.17 -9.96 -5.46
N ASN A 17 15.50 -10.94 -6.06
CA ASN A 17 14.64 -11.92 -5.39
C ASN A 17 13.61 -11.29 -4.44
N PHE A 18 13.10 -10.09 -4.74
CA PHE A 18 12.19 -9.36 -3.87
C PHE A 18 10.79 -9.32 -4.46
N LYS A 19 9.87 -10.14 -3.95
CA LYS A 19 8.54 -10.39 -4.53
C LYS A 19 7.41 -10.11 -3.54
N GLY A 20 6.28 -9.60 -4.03
CA GLY A 20 5.17 -9.21 -3.17
C GLY A 20 3.81 -9.13 -3.85
N SER A 21 2.79 -9.04 -3.00
CA SER A 21 1.41 -8.84 -3.39
C SER A 21 0.87 -7.52 -2.81
N LEU A 22 0.12 -6.77 -3.61
CA LEU A 22 -0.54 -5.54 -3.19
C LEU A 22 -2.05 -5.73 -3.09
N VAL A 23 -2.63 -5.29 -1.98
CA VAL A 23 -4.08 -5.24 -1.81
C VAL A 23 -4.49 -3.89 -1.29
N VAL A 24 -5.32 -3.18 -2.05
CA VAL A 24 -5.72 -1.80 -1.74
C VAL A 24 -7.22 -1.66 -1.84
N THR A 25 -7.83 -0.91 -0.93
CA THR A 25 -9.26 -0.63 -0.96
C THR A 25 -9.55 0.79 -0.47
N GLY A 26 -10.54 1.44 -1.08
CA GLY A 26 -10.91 2.84 -0.83
C GLY A 26 -9.95 3.89 -1.41
N CYS A 27 -8.64 3.62 -1.40
CA CYS A 27 -7.57 4.43 -2.00
C CYS A 27 -6.28 3.62 -2.21
N GLY A 28 -5.30 4.20 -2.93
CA GLY A 28 -3.98 3.64 -3.18
C GLY A 28 -3.86 2.82 -4.49
N SER A 29 -4.90 2.81 -5.33
CA SER A 29 -4.88 2.09 -6.61
C SER A 29 -3.93 2.73 -7.63
N MET A 30 -3.62 4.02 -7.51
CA MET A 30 -2.60 4.65 -8.35
C MET A 30 -1.22 4.02 -8.18
N SER A 31 -0.87 3.52 -6.99
CA SER A 31 0.38 2.78 -6.77
C SER A 31 0.49 1.54 -7.65
N ILE A 32 -0.61 0.82 -7.85
CA ILE A 32 -0.68 -0.35 -8.73
C ILE A 32 -0.39 0.07 -10.17
N ALA A 33 -1.07 1.11 -10.65
CA ALA A 33 -0.86 1.63 -11.99
C ALA A 33 0.60 2.08 -12.21
N TRP A 34 1.20 2.77 -11.24
CA TRP A 34 2.59 3.22 -11.31
C TRP A 34 3.59 2.06 -11.34
N LEU A 35 3.43 1.07 -10.47
CA LEU A 35 4.30 -0.12 -10.45
C LEU A 35 4.23 -0.88 -11.78
N PHE A 36 3.04 -1.07 -12.36
CA PHE A 36 2.93 -1.74 -13.66
C PHE A 36 3.37 -0.87 -14.84
N SER A 37 3.44 0.45 -14.70
CA SER A 37 3.87 1.35 -15.78
C SER A 37 5.39 1.34 -16.01
N ILE A 38 6.17 0.81 -15.08
CA ILE A 38 7.63 0.72 -15.18
C ILE A 38 8.05 -0.73 -15.52
N PRO A 39 8.87 -0.94 -16.56
CA PRO A 39 9.39 -2.27 -16.89
C PRO A 39 10.10 -2.94 -15.71
N GLY A 40 9.99 -4.27 -15.62
CA GLY A 40 10.57 -5.06 -14.53
C GLY A 40 9.59 -5.38 -13.40
N SER A 41 8.32 -4.95 -13.50
CA SER A 41 7.30 -5.22 -12.49
C SER A 41 7.10 -6.71 -12.16
N SER A 42 7.35 -7.63 -13.11
CA SER A 42 7.30 -9.09 -12.88
C SER A 42 8.36 -9.62 -11.91
N ASN A 43 9.44 -8.87 -11.70
CA ASN A 43 10.46 -9.23 -10.71
C ASN A 43 9.98 -8.93 -9.29
N THR A 44 9.05 -7.98 -9.14
CA THR A 44 8.57 -7.51 -7.84
C THR A 44 7.14 -7.92 -7.51
N LEU A 45 6.21 -7.84 -8.45
CA LEU A 45 4.78 -8.04 -8.19
C LEU A 45 4.34 -9.42 -8.67
N LEU A 46 3.81 -10.21 -7.73
CA LEU A 46 3.14 -11.48 -8.03
C LEU A 46 1.63 -11.30 -8.20
N SER A 47 1.03 -10.35 -7.48
CA SER A 47 -0.39 -10.05 -7.62
C SER A 47 -0.75 -8.64 -7.16
N ALA A 48 -1.80 -8.07 -7.74
CA ALA A 48 -2.47 -6.87 -7.24
C ALA A 48 -3.98 -7.15 -7.15
N TYR A 49 -4.63 -6.70 -6.07
CA TYR A 49 -6.06 -6.92 -5.86
C TYR A 49 -6.75 -5.70 -5.24
N VAL A 50 -7.96 -5.40 -5.72
CA VAL A 50 -8.75 -4.23 -5.28
C VAL A 50 -10.12 -4.68 -4.75
N PRO A 51 -10.21 -5.20 -3.52
CA PRO A 51 -11.48 -5.61 -2.91
C PRO A 51 -12.31 -4.38 -2.49
N TYR A 52 -13.00 -3.76 -3.44
CA TYR A 52 -13.64 -2.46 -3.22
C TYR A 52 -14.91 -2.52 -2.35
N SER A 53 -15.71 -3.58 -2.49
CA SER A 53 -16.91 -3.74 -1.65
C SER A 53 -16.55 -4.40 -0.32
N LYS A 54 -17.32 -4.09 0.73
CA LYS A 54 -17.20 -4.75 2.04
C LYS A 54 -17.20 -6.28 1.88
N LYS A 55 -18.15 -6.83 1.12
CA LYS A 55 -18.26 -8.28 0.91
C LYS A 55 -17.03 -8.87 0.20
N SER A 56 -16.47 -8.15 -0.77
CA SER A 56 -15.25 -8.57 -1.45
C SER A 56 -14.06 -8.64 -0.50
N LEU A 57 -13.95 -7.67 0.42
CA LEU A 57 -12.89 -7.64 1.42
C LEU A 57 -13.08 -8.73 2.48
N GLU A 58 -14.31 -8.98 2.93
CA GLU A 58 -14.64 -10.08 3.85
C GLU A 58 -14.27 -11.44 3.27
N LEU A 59 -14.62 -11.69 2.00
CA LEU A 59 -14.24 -12.92 1.30
C LEU A 59 -12.72 -13.07 1.15
N TYR A 60 -12.02 -11.95 0.92
CA TYR A 60 -10.56 -11.96 0.82
C TYR A 60 -9.87 -12.26 2.15
N LEU A 61 -10.40 -11.68 3.24
CA LEU A 61 -9.85 -11.84 4.59
C LEU A 61 -10.37 -13.07 5.33
N ASP A 62 -11.36 -13.76 4.76
CA ASP A 62 -12.08 -14.88 5.38
C ASP A 62 -12.63 -14.52 6.78
N LYS A 63 -13.23 -13.32 6.90
CA LYS A 63 -13.83 -12.84 8.14
C LYS A 63 -14.85 -11.74 7.90
N ASP A 64 -15.79 -11.61 8.83
CA ASP A 64 -16.72 -10.47 8.86
C ASP A 64 -16.02 -9.21 9.37
N LEU A 65 -16.39 -8.06 8.79
CA LEU A 65 -15.81 -6.77 9.16
C LEU A 65 -16.84 -5.91 9.92
N THR A 66 -16.45 -5.45 11.11
CA THR A 66 -17.28 -4.58 11.95
C THR A 66 -16.90 -3.11 11.81
N ASN A 67 -15.60 -2.80 11.82
CA ASN A 67 -15.05 -1.46 11.66
C ASN A 67 -14.16 -1.39 10.41
N HIS A 68 -14.33 -0.33 9.62
CA HIS A 68 -13.57 -0.09 8.40
C HIS A 68 -12.62 1.08 8.54
N VAL A 69 -11.56 1.06 7.75
CA VAL A 69 -10.53 2.10 7.68
C VAL A 69 -9.85 2.27 9.03
N SER A 70 -9.08 1.25 9.39
CA SER A 70 -8.26 1.22 10.61
C SER A 70 -6.90 0.57 10.34
N GLU A 71 -5.93 0.85 11.20
CA GLU A 71 -4.61 0.20 11.20
C GLU A 71 -4.72 -1.33 11.27
N LYS A 72 -5.60 -1.84 12.13
CA LYS A 72 -5.85 -3.29 12.28
C LYS A 72 -6.40 -3.92 10.99
N GLU A 73 -7.23 -3.19 10.26
CA GLU A 73 -7.74 -3.64 8.96
C GLU A 73 -6.62 -3.65 7.91
N ALA A 74 -5.84 -2.57 7.79
CA ALA A 74 -4.66 -2.51 6.90
C ALA A 74 -3.68 -3.67 7.18
N LEU A 75 -3.38 -3.92 8.46
CA LEU A 75 -2.50 -5.00 8.88
C LEU A 75 -3.07 -6.39 8.56
N SER A 76 -4.38 -6.59 8.74
CA SER A 76 -5.04 -7.84 8.34
C SER A 76 -4.89 -8.10 6.84
N ILE A 77 -5.06 -7.05 6.04
CA ILE A 77 -4.88 -7.10 4.59
C ILE A 77 -3.43 -7.42 4.22
N ALA A 78 -2.45 -6.73 4.83
CA ALA A 78 -1.03 -6.97 4.56
C ALA A 78 -0.60 -8.41 4.91
N ASN A 79 -1.10 -8.95 6.02
CA ASN A 79 -0.86 -10.34 6.43
C ASN A 79 -1.47 -11.35 5.45
N ALA A 80 -2.70 -11.12 4.96
CA ALA A 80 -3.31 -11.95 3.95
C ALA A 80 -2.56 -11.87 2.61
N ALA A 81 -2.13 -10.66 2.22
CA ALA A 81 -1.33 -10.42 1.02
C ALA A 81 0.00 -11.19 1.09
N TYR A 82 0.72 -11.07 2.21
CA TYR A 82 1.99 -11.78 2.46
C TYR A 82 1.81 -13.31 2.37
N LYS A 83 0.77 -13.86 3.01
CA LYS A 83 0.44 -15.29 2.91
C LYS A 83 0.14 -15.73 1.48
N ASN A 84 -0.54 -14.89 0.70
CA ASN A 84 -0.81 -15.20 -0.70
C ASN A 84 0.46 -15.13 -1.56
N THR A 85 1.34 -14.16 -1.32
CA THR A 85 2.64 -14.10 -1.99
C THR A 85 3.44 -15.38 -1.74
N LEU A 86 3.48 -15.89 -0.51
CA LEU A 86 4.13 -17.16 -0.18
C LEU A 86 3.57 -18.36 -0.97
N LYS A 87 2.27 -18.36 -1.31
CA LYS A 87 1.65 -19.42 -2.14
C LYS A 87 2.02 -19.32 -3.63
N PHE A 88 2.34 -18.12 -4.11
CA PHE A 88 2.68 -17.87 -5.52
C PHE A 88 4.16 -18.06 -5.83
N ILE A 89 4.99 -18.13 -4.81
CA ILE A 89 6.43 -18.36 -4.96
C ILE A 89 6.69 -19.77 -5.49
N ASN A 90 7.53 -19.84 -6.51
CA ASN A 90 8.03 -21.11 -7.02
C ASN A 90 9.10 -21.66 -6.06
N THR A 91 8.96 -22.93 -5.67
CA THR A 91 9.88 -23.59 -4.72
C THR A 91 11.29 -23.79 -5.26
N SER A 92 11.51 -23.59 -6.56
CA SER A 92 12.85 -23.63 -7.16
C SER A 92 13.66 -22.34 -7.00
N GLU A 93 13.01 -21.21 -6.70
CA GLU A 93 13.67 -19.92 -6.48
C GLU A 93 14.25 -19.89 -5.04
N LYS A 94 15.57 -19.70 -4.92
CA LYS A 94 16.26 -19.61 -3.62
C LYS A 94 16.29 -18.16 -3.13
N ASP A 95 16.29 -17.98 -1.81
CA ASP A 95 16.52 -16.71 -1.12
C ASP A 95 15.53 -15.58 -1.48
N ILE A 96 14.28 -15.93 -1.78
CA ILE A 96 13.24 -14.94 -2.05
C ILE A 96 12.87 -14.18 -0.78
N LYS A 97 13.01 -12.86 -0.85
CA LYS A 97 12.46 -11.90 0.10
C LYS A 97 11.02 -11.60 -0.29
N VAL A 98 10.11 -11.78 0.66
CA VAL A 98 8.66 -11.74 0.43
C VAL A 98 8.03 -10.59 1.18
N PHE A 99 7.10 -9.88 0.54
CA PHE A 99 6.30 -8.87 1.21
C PHE A 99 4.81 -8.90 0.83
N GLY A 100 3.96 -8.35 1.71
CA GLY A 100 2.56 -8.09 1.43
C GLY A 100 2.18 -6.67 1.83
N ILE A 101 1.42 -5.99 0.99
CA ILE A 101 0.88 -4.65 1.26
C ILE A 101 -0.63 -4.75 1.49
N GLY A 102 -1.10 -4.04 2.51
CA GLY A 102 -2.50 -3.76 2.74
C GLY A 102 -2.76 -2.28 2.87
N CYS A 103 -3.68 -1.74 2.07
CA CYS A 103 -4.13 -0.36 2.17
C CYS A 103 -5.65 -0.30 2.32
N THR A 104 -6.13 0.48 3.28
CA THR A 104 -7.54 0.82 3.44
C THR A 104 -7.66 2.32 3.73
N GLY A 105 -8.60 3.01 3.09
CA GLY A 105 -8.77 4.44 3.31
C GLY A 105 -10.16 4.95 2.97
N ALA A 106 -10.52 6.05 3.63
CA ALA A 106 -11.67 6.85 3.31
C ALA A 106 -11.18 8.27 3.01
N ILE A 107 -10.93 8.51 1.73
CA ILE A 107 -10.46 9.79 1.19
C ILE A 107 -11.62 10.62 0.62
N ALA A 108 -11.33 11.86 0.24
CA ALA A 108 -12.30 12.83 -0.27
C ALA A 108 -13.28 12.21 -1.27
N THR A 109 -14.55 12.54 -1.08
CA THR A 109 -15.68 12.00 -1.83
C THR A 109 -16.80 13.02 -1.90
N ASN A 110 -17.68 12.82 -2.88
CA ASN A 110 -18.89 13.56 -3.15
C ASN A 110 -20.03 13.29 -2.14
N ARG A 111 -19.83 12.41 -1.14
CA ARG A 111 -20.76 12.17 -0.04
C ARG A 111 -20.30 12.88 1.23
N ASN A 112 -21.22 13.50 1.96
CA ASN A 112 -20.89 14.05 3.28
C ASN A 112 -20.72 12.89 4.29
N ARG A 113 -19.47 12.59 4.68
CA ARG A 113 -19.13 11.54 5.66
C ARG A 113 -18.73 12.15 6.99
N LYS A 114 -19.22 11.57 8.09
CA LYS A 114 -18.70 11.83 9.44
C LYS A 114 -17.28 11.24 9.57
N GLY A 115 -16.41 11.93 10.31
CA GLY A 115 -15.01 11.53 10.53
C GLY A 115 -14.02 12.20 9.59
N GLU A 116 -12.73 12.08 9.87
CA GLU A 116 -11.63 12.63 9.07
C GLU A 116 -11.40 11.82 7.78
N ASP A 117 -10.81 12.45 6.77
CA ASP A 117 -10.27 11.70 5.63
C ASP A 117 -8.93 11.13 6.03
N ARG A 118 -8.78 9.82 5.84
CA ARG A 118 -7.61 9.07 6.32
C ARG A 118 -7.35 7.82 5.52
N ALA A 119 -6.11 7.36 5.56
CA ALA A 119 -5.67 6.10 5.01
C ALA A 119 -4.70 5.39 5.95
N HIS A 120 -4.75 4.07 5.95
CA HIS A 120 -3.84 3.21 6.69
C HIS A 120 -3.18 2.24 5.70
N ILE A 121 -1.86 2.21 5.71
CA ILE A 121 -1.03 1.39 4.84
C ILE A 121 -0.20 0.50 5.75
N ALA A 122 -0.31 -0.82 5.61
CA ALA A 122 0.55 -1.76 6.30
C ALA A 122 1.41 -2.52 5.29
N ILE A 123 2.66 -2.78 5.64
CA ILE A 123 3.56 -3.67 4.90
C ILE A 123 4.07 -4.76 5.83
N LYS A 124 4.05 -6.00 5.34
CA LYS A 124 4.52 -7.18 6.07
C LYS A 124 5.59 -7.90 5.29
N SER A 125 6.72 -8.22 5.92
CA SER A 125 7.66 -9.25 5.47
C SER A 125 7.88 -10.29 6.57
N LYS A 126 8.80 -11.23 6.34
CA LYS A 126 9.19 -12.23 7.35
C LYS A 126 9.61 -11.59 8.69
N ASN A 127 10.45 -10.55 8.64
CA ASN A 127 11.11 -9.97 9.82
C ASN A 127 10.68 -8.54 10.16
N LYS A 128 9.98 -7.86 9.26
CA LYS A 128 9.56 -6.46 9.43
C LYS A 128 8.05 -6.35 9.23
N GLU A 129 7.43 -5.47 9.99
CA GLU A 129 6.04 -5.06 9.86
C GLU A 129 6.00 -3.57 10.16
N CYS A 130 5.34 -2.79 9.30
CA CYS A 130 5.20 -1.35 9.50
C CYS A 130 3.79 -0.94 9.13
N ILE A 131 3.26 0.04 9.86
CA ILE A 131 1.96 0.64 9.59
C ILE A 131 2.16 2.15 9.48
N TYR A 132 1.59 2.73 8.44
CA TYR A 132 1.57 4.15 8.17
C TYR A 132 0.14 4.65 8.18
N SER A 133 -0.11 5.72 8.91
CA SER A 133 -1.43 6.34 9.01
C SER A 133 -1.34 7.80 8.55
N VAL A 134 -2.16 8.18 7.57
CA VAL A 134 -2.24 9.54 7.04
C VAL A 134 -3.62 10.11 7.31
N TYR A 135 -3.67 11.33 7.82
CA TYR A 135 -4.90 12.07 8.08
C TYR A 135 -4.88 13.39 7.31
N PHE A 136 -5.89 13.60 6.48
CA PHE A 136 -5.98 14.71 5.55
C PHE A 136 -6.94 15.81 6.03
N ASN A 137 -6.69 17.03 5.57
CA ASN A 137 -7.66 18.10 5.71
C ASN A 137 -8.70 18.03 4.58
N LYS A 138 -9.91 17.61 4.93
CA LYS A 138 -11.08 17.46 4.04
C LYS A 138 -11.42 18.68 3.17
N LEU A 139 -11.07 19.88 3.63
CA LEU A 139 -11.44 21.13 2.96
C LEU A 139 -10.32 21.67 2.05
N LYS A 140 -9.10 21.11 2.17
CA LYS A 140 -7.92 21.60 1.47
C LYS A 140 -7.39 20.64 0.41
N ARG A 141 -7.95 19.43 0.32
CA ARG A 141 -7.58 18.44 -0.69
C ARG A 141 -8.78 17.93 -1.48
N ASP A 142 -8.48 17.56 -2.71
CA ASP A 142 -9.39 16.77 -3.53
C ASP A 142 -9.03 15.28 -3.47
N ARG A 143 -9.90 14.44 -4.02
CA ARG A 143 -9.70 12.98 -4.03
C ARG A 143 -8.39 12.58 -4.70
N THR A 144 -8.03 13.24 -5.80
CA THR A 144 -6.85 12.91 -6.59
C THR A 144 -5.56 13.17 -5.80
N SER A 145 -5.47 14.31 -5.11
CA SER A 145 -4.29 14.64 -4.30
C SER A 145 -4.13 13.72 -3.09
N GLU A 146 -5.21 13.34 -2.40
CA GLU A 146 -5.15 12.34 -1.34
C GLU A 146 -4.73 10.96 -1.87
N GLU A 147 -5.28 10.53 -3.00
CA GLU A 147 -4.93 9.26 -3.68
C GLU A 147 -3.44 9.21 -4.08
N ILE A 148 -2.89 10.33 -4.57
CA ILE A 148 -1.47 10.48 -4.90
C ILE A 148 -0.61 10.26 -3.66
N ILE A 149 -0.97 10.86 -2.52
CA ILE A 149 -0.19 10.78 -1.28
C ILE A 149 -0.19 9.36 -0.73
N VAL A 150 -1.36 8.72 -0.67
CA VAL A 150 -1.47 7.32 -0.25
C VAL A 150 -0.65 6.43 -1.17
N SER A 151 -0.72 6.65 -2.48
CA SER A 151 0.03 5.87 -3.46
C SER A 151 1.55 6.06 -3.33
N LYS A 152 2.02 7.30 -3.10
CA LYS A 152 3.43 7.58 -2.80
C LYS A 152 3.88 6.81 -1.56
N GLN A 153 3.06 6.81 -0.50
CA GLN A 153 3.42 6.11 0.73
C GLN A 153 3.48 4.59 0.56
N ILE A 154 2.64 3.99 -0.29
CA ILE A 154 2.76 2.58 -0.65
C ILE A 154 4.13 2.30 -1.29
N ILE A 155 4.57 3.16 -2.22
CA ILE A 155 5.90 3.00 -2.84
C ILE A 155 7.02 3.16 -1.80
N ASN A 156 6.91 4.15 -0.89
CA ASN A 156 7.88 4.34 0.20
C ASN A 156 7.95 3.12 1.13
N ALA A 157 6.81 2.53 1.48
CA ALA A 157 6.77 1.34 2.32
C ALA A 157 7.50 0.16 1.67
N ILE A 158 7.32 -0.03 0.35
CA ILE A 158 8.01 -1.06 -0.42
C ILE A 158 9.52 -0.78 -0.43
N ALA A 159 9.93 0.45 -0.78
CA ALA A 159 11.34 0.85 -0.77
C ALA A 159 12.02 0.60 0.58
N TYR A 160 11.35 0.96 1.68
CA TYR A 160 11.86 0.75 3.04
C TYR A 160 12.15 -0.73 3.33
N ILE A 161 11.22 -1.63 3.01
CA ILE A 161 11.40 -3.06 3.28
C ILE A 161 12.38 -3.72 2.29
N SER A 162 12.54 -3.14 1.09
CA SER A 162 13.60 -3.48 0.13
C SER A 162 14.97 -2.91 0.51
N GLU A 163 15.09 -2.19 1.62
CA GLU A 163 16.34 -1.58 2.12
C GLU A 163 16.91 -0.51 1.16
N ILE A 164 16.03 0.14 0.41
CA ILE A 164 16.35 1.30 -0.41
C ILE A 164 16.24 2.55 0.47
N PRO A 165 17.30 3.36 0.62
CA PRO A 165 17.32 4.49 1.56
C PRO A 165 16.49 5.71 1.10
N ASP A 166 16.06 5.72 -0.16
CA ASP A 166 15.36 6.84 -0.77
C ASP A 166 13.85 6.76 -0.54
N SER A 167 13.23 7.92 -0.36
CA SER A 167 11.79 8.06 -0.24
C SER A 167 11.26 9.23 -1.08
N ILE A 168 10.00 9.14 -1.45
CA ILE A 168 9.25 10.19 -2.12
C ILE A 168 8.62 11.10 -1.05
N PRO A 169 8.81 12.42 -1.12
CA PRO A 169 8.14 13.33 -0.20
C PRO A 169 6.62 13.28 -0.41
N LEU A 170 5.88 13.26 0.70
CA LEU A 170 4.42 13.20 0.69
C LEU A 170 3.77 14.57 0.45
N ASP A 171 4.49 15.66 0.67
CA ASP A 171 3.99 17.04 0.49
C ASP A 171 2.70 17.28 1.30
N LEU A 172 2.69 16.85 2.56
CA LEU A 172 1.61 17.06 3.51
C LEU A 172 1.48 18.55 3.87
N LEU A 173 0.25 18.99 4.11
CA LEU A 173 -0.01 20.33 4.64
C LEU A 173 0.32 20.39 6.13
N GLU A 174 0.55 21.58 6.67
CA GLU A 174 0.92 21.79 8.08
C GLU A 174 -0.10 21.22 9.09
N ASP A 175 -1.37 21.14 8.70
CA ASP A 175 -2.47 20.62 9.52
C ASP A 175 -2.82 19.16 9.24
N GLU A 176 -2.03 18.48 8.41
CA GLU A 176 -2.15 17.04 8.14
C GLU A 176 -1.20 16.23 9.01
N LYS A 177 -1.59 14.99 9.29
CA LYS A 177 -0.85 14.13 10.22
C LYS A 177 -0.37 12.88 9.53
N PHE A 178 0.84 12.48 9.88
CA PHE A 178 1.47 11.24 9.46
C PHE A 178 2.02 10.53 10.68
N PHE A 179 1.69 9.24 10.80
CA PHE A 179 2.19 8.38 11.87
C PHE A 179 2.80 7.13 11.26
N GLU A 180 3.89 6.67 11.86
CA GLU A 180 4.55 5.41 11.56
C GLU A 180 4.60 4.58 12.84
N THR A 181 4.16 3.33 12.75
CA THR A 181 4.20 2.34 13.82
C THR A 181 4.97 1.12 13.32
N ASN A 182 6.00 0.72 14.06
CA ASN A 182 6.89 -0.40 13.77
C ASN A 182 6.76 -1.51 14.82
#